data_AF-W1RZG3-F1
#
_entry.id   AF-W1RZG3-F1
#
_cell.length_a   1.000
_cell.length_b   1.000
_cell.length_c   1.000
_cell.angle_alpha   90.00
_cell.angle_beta   90.00
_cell.angle_gamma   90.00
#
_symmetry.space_group_name_H-M   'P 1'
#
loop_
_entity.id
_entity.type
_entity.pdbx_description
1 polymer ?
#
loop_
_entity_poly.entity_id
_entity_poly.type
_entity_poly.pdbx_seq_one_letter_code
_entity_poly.pdbx_strand_id
1 'polypeptide(L)'
;MKKTLLKYLPTAFIAFVFVQSLFFKFTGSYETDYIFGVLGDWSGLAFFGQYGGYIIGVAELIAVILLFTRVHGLGALMSVGIMSGAIVFHLFTPLGVVMPEFNHLGEVVGNDGGLLFVMACLVWLSAAFLSIRDVKDREGCLHSFVSKFVNSGE
;
A
#
# COMPACT_ATOMS: atom_id res chain seq x y z
N MET A 1 10.76 0.89 -26.66
CA MET A 1 9.53 1.64 -26.29
C MET A 1 8.53 0.82 -25.48
N LYS A 2 7.98 -0.31 -25.97
CA LYS A 2 6.96 -1.10 -25.24
C LYS A 2 7.40 -1.61 -23.85
N LYS A 3 8.64 -2.12 -23.71
CA LYS A 3 9.18 -2.61 -22.42
C LYS A 3 9.30 -1.53 -21.35
N THR A 4 9.45 -0.28 -21.76
CA THR A 4 9.66 0.88 -20.89
C THR A 4 8.32 1.39 -20.35
N LEU A 5 7.31 1.52 -21.21
CA LEU A 5 5.94 1.90 -20.81
C LEU A 5 5.31 0.90 -19.84
N LEU A 6 5.60 -0.39 -20.01
CA LEU A 6 5.07 -1.47 -19.16
C LEU A 6 5.51 -1.36 -17.69
N LYS A 7 6.60 -0.64 -17.40
CA LYS A 7 7.05 -0.34 -16.03
C LYS A 7 6.41 0.95 -15.51
N TYR A 8 6.40 2.00 -16.32
CA TYR A 8 6.00 3.33 -15.85
C TYR A 8 4.51 3.49 -15.60
N LEU A 9 3.65 2.80 -16.36
CA LEU A 9 2.20 2.87 -16.15
C LEU A 9 1.78 2.34 -14.76
N PRO A 10 2.10 1.09 -14.36
CA PRO A 10 1.78 0.61 -13.02
C PRO A 10 2.48 1.42 -11.92
N THR A 11 3.70 1.92 -12.16
CA THR A 11 4.39 2.80 -11.20
C THR A 11 3.64 4.10 -10.98
N ALA A 12 3.20 4.77 -12.05
CA ALA A 12 2.44 6.01 -11.93
C ALA A 12 1.09 5.77 -11.25
N PHE A 13 0.43 4.66 -11.55
CA PHE A 13 -0.83 4.27 -10.90
C PHE A 13 -0.65 4.07 -9.39
N ILE A 14 0.33 3.26 -8.97
CA ILE A 14 0.61 3.04 -7.52
C ILE A 14 0.92 4.37 -6.84
N ALA A 15 1.78 5.19 -7.45
CA ALA A 15 2.17 6.48 -6.89
C ALA A 15 0.97 7.42 -6.74
N PHE A 16 0.09 7.47 -7.74
CA PHE A 16 -1.14 8.27 -7.68
C PHE A 16 -2.02 7.86 -6.50
N VAL A 17 -2.28 6.56 -6.33
CA VAL A 17 -3.14 6.05 -5.25
C VAL A 17 -2.52 6.32 -3.88
N PHE A 18 -1.23 6.02 -3.70
CA PHE A 18 -0.54 6.26 -2.43
C PHE A 18 -0.54 7.75 -2.09
N VAL A 19 -0.11 8.63 -3.00
CA VAL A 19 -0.05 10.08 -2.75
C VAL A 19 -1.42 10.66 -2.42
N GLN A 20 -2.48 10.23 -3.12
CA GLN A 20 -3.84 10.66 -2.77
C GLN A 20 -4.25 10.18 -1.37
N SER A 21 -3.92 8.94 -1.02
CA SER A 21 -4.23 8.39 0.30
C SER A 21 -3.47 9.07 1.44
N LEU A 22 -2.29 9.65 1.17
CA LEU A 22 -1.50 10.38 2.19
C LEU A 22 -2.24 11.59 2.75
N PHE A 23 -3.06 12.26 1.95
CA PHE A 23 -3.86 13.39 2.41
C PHE A 23 -4.74 12.94 3.58
N PHE A 24 -5.55 11.90 3.39
CA PHE A 24 -6.43 11.35 4.41
C PHE A 24 -5.68 10.93 5.69
N LYS A 25 -4.50 10.32 5.54
CA LYS A 25 -3.70 9.79 6.65
C LYS A 25 -2.97 10.86 7.46
N PHE A 26 -2.58 11.97 6.84
CA PHE A 26 -1.84 13.04 7.52
C PHE A 26 -2.71 14.23 7.97
N THR A 27 -3.97 14.30 7.52
CA THR A 27 -4.91 15.36 7.94
C THR A 27 -5.89 14.95 9.03
N GLY A 28 -5.82 13.71 9.54
CA GLY A 28 -6.77 13.21 10.54
C GLY A 28 -8.20 13.11 10.01
N SER A 29 -8.37 12.49 8.83
CA SER A 29 -9.71 12.24 8.29
C SER A 29 -10.50 11.24 9.15
N TYR A 30 -11.81 11.43 9.26
CA TYR A 30 -12.70 10.52 10.00
C TYR A 30 -12.65 9.09 9.45
N GLU A 31 -12.47 8.93 8.14
CA GLU A 31 -12.26 7.63 7.48
C GLU A 31 -11.01 6.92 8.01
N THR A 32 -9.90 7.65 8.14
CA THR A 32 -8.65 7.08 8.67
C THR A 32 -8.81 6.70 10.13
N ASP A 33 -9.39 7.58 10.94
CA ASP A 33 -9.62 7.33 12.37
C ASP A 33 -10.55 6.13 12.59
N TYR A 34 -11.58 5.98 11.76
CA TYR A 34 -12.46 4.81 11.78
C TYR A 34 -11.70 3.52 11.47
N ILE A 35 -10.95 3.47 10.36
CA ILE A 35 -10.22 2.27 9.94
C ILE A 35 -9.24 1.81 11.02
N PHE A 36 -8.38 2.72 11.48
CA PHE A 36 -7.38 2.36 12.47
C PHE A 36 -7.97 2.15 13.86
N GLY A 37 -9.01 2.90 14.24
CA GLY A 37 -9.76 2.68 15.47
C GLY A 37 -10.31 1.26 15.58
N VAL A 38 -11.02 0.78 14.53
CA VAL A 38 -11.54 -0.60 14.47
C VAL A 38 -10.41 -1.63 14.62
N LEU A 39 -9.27 -1.42 13.95
CA LEU A 39 -8.13 -2.33 14.03
C LEU A 39 -7.41 -2.27 15.39
N GLY A 40 -7.33 -1.08 16.00
CA GLY A 40 -6.77 -0.87 17.33
C GLY A 40 -7.59 -1.58 18.40
N ASP A 41 -8.91 -1.45 18.33
CA ASP A 41 -9.85 -2.12 19.25
C ASP A 41 -9.81 -3.65 19.06
N TRP A 42 -9.83 -4.13 17.82
CA TRP A 42 -9.77 -5.56 17.51
C TRP A 42 -8.46 -6.21 17.98
N SER A 43 -7.33 -5.56 17.75
CA SER A 43 -6.01 -6.10 18.11
C SER A 43 -5.63 -5.88 19.58
N GLY A 44 -6.36 -5.01 20.29
CA GLY A 44 -5.96 -4.53 21.62
C GLY A 44 -4.75 -3.58 21.60
N LEU A 45 -4.30 -3.14 20.42
CA LEU A 45 -3.16 -2.24 20.25
C LEU A 45 -3.66 -0.80 20.09
N ALA A 46 -3.97 -0.13 21.21
CA ALA A 46 -4.42 1.27 21.21
C ALA A 46 -3.45 2.21 20.46
N PHE A 47 -2.14 1.96 20.55
CA PHE A 47 -1.13 2.69 19.78
C PHE A 47 -1.34 2.56 18.26
N PHE A 48 -1.72 1.38 17.77
CA PHE A 48 -2.01 1.18 16.35
C PHE A 48 -3.30 1.89 15.92
N GLY A 49 -4.30 1.95 16.81
CA GLY A 49 -5.50 2.75 16.57
C GLY A 49 -5.22 4.25 16.43
N GLN A 50 -4.34 4.79 17.27
CA GLN A 50 -4.02 6.22 17.28
C GLN A 50 -2.98 6.63 16.22
N TYR A 51 -1.98 5.78 15.96
CA TYR A 51 -0.83 6.14 15.12
C TYR A 51 -0.71 5.31 13.85
N GLY A 52 -1.54 4.28 13.66
CA GLY A 52 -1.46 3.38 12.51
C GLY A 52 -1.58 4.10 11.18
N GLY A 53 -2.47 5.09 11.07
CA GLY A 53 -2.60 5.95 9.89
C GLY A 53 -1.29 6.63 9.51
N TYR A 54 -0.62 7.25 10.47
CA TYR A 54 0.68 7.89 10.26
C TYR A 54 1.77 6.89 9.88
N ILE A 55 1.82 5.72 10.56
CA ILE A 55 2.82 4.68 10.29
C ILE A 55 2.69 4.15 8.87
N ILE A 56 1.47 3.83 8.43
CA ILE A 56 1.22 3.35 7.07
C ILE A 56 1.44 4.47 6.05
N GLY A 57 1.04 5.71 6.34
CA GLY A 57 1.28 6.85 5.46
C GLY A 57 2.77 7.12 5.24
N VAL A 58 3.61 7.01 6.27
CA VAL A 58 5.07 7.11 6.13
C VAL A 58 5.62 5.96 5.28
N ALA A 59 5.14 4.73 5.50
CA ALA A 59 5.56 3.57 4.70
C ALA A 59 5.19 3.73 3.21
N GLU A 60 3.98 4.22 2.91
CA GLU A 60 3.52 4.53 1.56
C GLU A 60 4.35 5.63 0.91
N LEU A 61 4.66 6.72 1.64
CA LEU A 61 5.50 7.80 1.13
C LEU A 61 6.90 7.29 0.76
N ILE A 62 7.51 6.46 1.62
CA ILE A 62 8.80 5.83 1.32
C ILE A 62 8.67 4.95 0.07
N ALA A 63 7.62 4.12 -0.03
CA ALA A 63 7.40 3.27 -1.19
C ALA A 63 7.28 4.07 -2.50
N VAL A 64 6.53 5.19 -2.50
CA VAL A 64 6.43 6.11 -3.65
C VAL A 64 7.80 6.67 -4.02
N ILE A 65 8.58 7.18 -3.05
CA ILE A 65 9.92 7.71 -3.32
C ILE A 65 10.77 6.64 -3.99
N LEU A 66 10.82 5.42 -3.43
CA LEU A 66 11.65 4.34 -3.95
C LEU A 66 11.25 3.92 -5.37
N LEU A 67 9.96 3.94 -5.71
CA LEU A 67 9.46 3.65 -7.06
C LEU A 67 10.05 4.57 -8.14
N PHE A 68 10.52 5.78 -7.80
CA PHE A 68 11.16 6.68 -8.76
C PHE A 68 12.70 6.69 -8.69
N THR A 69 13.30 5.75 -7.96
CA THR A 69 14.76 5.64 -7.81
C THR A 69 15.33 4.40 -8.50
N ARG A 70 16.66 4.21 -8.40
CA ARG A 70 17.36 3.00 -8.86
C ARG A 70 16.93 1.72 -8.12
N VAL A 71 16.36 1.86 -6.93
CA VAL A 71 15.84 0.73 -6.13
C VAL A 71 14.32 0.57 -6.29
N HIS A 72 13.79 0.88 -7.48
CA HIS A 72 12.37 0.76 -7.83
C HIS A 72 11.75 -0.59 -7.44
N GLY A 73 12.48 -1.70 -7.60
CA GLY A 73 12.02 -3.02 -7.17
C GLY A 73 11.70 -3.11 -5.66
N LEU A 74 12.47 -2.43 -4.82
CA LEU A 74 12.19 -2.36 -3.37
C LEU A 74 10.92 -1.57 -3.08
N GLY A 75 10.70 -0.44 -3.79
CA GLY A 75 9.45 0.31 -3.68
C GLY A 75 8.23 -0.51 -4.09
N ALA A 76 8.35 -1.31 -5.16
CA ALA A 76 7.31 -2.24 -5.58
C ALA A 76 7.06 -3.32 -4.52
N LEU A 77 8.11 -3.93 -3.96
CA LEU A 77 7.99 -4.95 -2.92
C LEU A 77 7.36 -4.40 -1.63
N MET A 78 7.74 -3.19 -1.22
CA MET A 78 7.11 -2.50 -0.09
C MET A 78 5.62 -2.26 -0.35
N SER A 79 5.26 -1.84 -1.57
CA SER A 79 3.87 -1.63 -1.96
C SER A 79 3.05 -2.94 -1.88
N VAL A 80 3.63 -4.09 -2.26
CA VAL A 80 3.02 -5.41 -2.05
C VAL A 80 2.79 -5.66 -0.57
N GLY A 81 3.79 -5.41 0.29
CA GLY A 81 3.68 -5.63 1.73
C GLY A 81 2.57 -4.79 2.38
N ILE A 82 2.55 -3.49 2.09
CA ILE A 82 1.54 -2.56 2.62
C ILE A 82 0.13 -2.99 2.19
N MET A 83 -0.09 -3.24 0.89
CA MET A 83 -1.41 -3.64 0.39
C MET A 83 -1.82 -5.03 0.87
N SER A 84 -0.88 -5.95 1.08
CA SER A 84 -1.18 -7.27 1.65
C SER A 84 -1.75 -7.11 3.06
N GLY A 85 -1.15 -6.24 3.89
CA GLY A 85 -1.68 -5.92 5.22
C GLY A 85 -3.09 -5.35 5.16
N ALA A 86 -3.31 -4.34 4.29
CA ALA A 86 -4.63 -3.76 4.10
C ALA A 86 -5.69 -4.80 3.69
N ILE A 87 -5.39 -5.61 2.66
CA ILE A 87 -6.31 -6.66 2.18
C ILE A 87 -6.61 -7.69 3.27
N VAL A 88 -5.59 -8.15 4.00
CA VAL A 88 -5.78 -9.09 5.11
C VAL A 88 -6.66 -8.50 6.19
N PHE A 89 -6.45 -7.23 6.55
CA PHE A 89 -7.28 -6.57 7.55
C PHE A 89 -8.73 -6.42 7.10
N HIS A 90 -9.00 -6.06 5.85
CA HIS A 90 -10.37 -6.01 5.34
C HIS A 90 -11.08 -7.38 5.33
N LEU A 91 -10.36 -8.48 5.09
CA LEU A 91 -10.96 -9.81 4.92
C LEU A 91 -11.05 -10.63 6.22
N PHE A 92 -10.09 -10.45 7.14
CA PHE A 92 -9.92 -11.32 8.31
C PHE A 92 -10.08 -10.60 9.65
N THR A 93 -10.52 -9.34 9.64
CA THR A 93 -10.81 -8.57 10.84
C THR A 93 -12.21 -7.95 10.77
N PRO A 94 -12.74 -7.38 11.87
CA PRO A 94 -14.03 -6.71 11.88
C PRO A 94 -14.14 -5.47 10.97
N LEU A 95 -13.04 -5.04 10.34
CA LEU A 95 -13.02 -3.88 9.44
C LEU A 95 -14.00 -4.06 8.26
N GLY A 96 -14.03 -5.23 7.63
CA GLY A 96 -14.87 -5.51 6.46
C GLY A 96 -14.45 -4.75 5.21
N VAL A 97 -15.16 -4.92 4.09
CA VAL A 97 -14.77 -4.37 2.77
C VAL A 97 -15.33 -2.97 2.49
N VAL A 98 -16.52 -2.67 3.00
CA VAL A 98 -17.25 -1.42 2.73
C VAL A 98 -16.98 -0.43 3.85
N MET A 99 -16.39 0.71 3.52
CA MET A 99 -16.03 1.76 4.49
C MET A 99 -17.11 2.85 4.55
N PRO A 100 -17.44 3.35 5.75
CA PRO A 100 -18.33 4.50 5.89
C PRO A 100 -17.70 5.77 5.29
N GLU A 101 -18.55 6.60 4.69
CA GLU A 101 -18.18 7.94 4.20
C GLU A 101 -18.66 8.98 5.21
N PHE A 102 -17.77 9.91 5.58
CA PHE A 102 -18.05 10.93 6.59
C PHE A 102 -18.14 12.33 5.97
N ASN A 103 -19.02 13.15 6.54
CA ASN A 103 -19.00 14.59 6.27
C ASN A 103 -17.96 15.32 7.16
N HIS A 104 -17.85 16.63 6.99
CA HIS A 104 -16.93 17.47 7.77
C HIS A 104 -17.26 17.58 9.26
N LEU A 105 -18.43 17.07 9.70
CA LEU A 105 -18.84 17.00 11.10
C LEU A 105 -18.59 15.60 11.71
N GLY A 106 -18.10 14.64 10.91
CA GLY A 106 -17.87 13.26 11.34
C GLY A 106 -19.14 12.40 11.36
N GLU A 107 -20.21 12.84 10.71
CA GLU A 107 -21.43 12.05 10.58
C GLU A 107 -21.34 11.13 9.36
N VAL A 108 -21.81 9.89 9.50
CA VAL A 108 -21.87 8.94 8.39
C VAL A 108 -22.96 9.38 7.41
N VAL A 109 -22.56 9.73 6.19
CA VAL A 109 -23.46 10.17 5.12
C VAL A 109 -23.61 9.15 4.00
N GLY A 110 -22.79 8.11 4.00
CA GLY A 110 -22.77 7.09 2.96
C GLY A 110 -21.77 5.98 3.23
N ASN A 111 -21.38 5.30 2.16
CA ASN A 111 -20.29 4.34 2.15
C ASN A 111 -19.57 4.35 0.80
N ASP A 112 -18.34 3.86 0.79
CA ASP A 112 -17.47 3.87 -0.39
C ASP A 112 -17.78 2.78 -1.42
N GLY A 113 -18.78 1.91 -1.19
CA GLY A 113 -19.12 0.78 -2.05
C GLY A 113 -18.00 -0.25 -2.22
N GLY A 114 -17.00 -0.28 -1.32
CA GLY A 114 -15.81 -1.12 -1.43
C GLY A 114 -14.72 -0.58 -2.35
N LEU A 115 -14.81 0.71 -2.74
CA LEU A 115 -13.83 1.36 -3.61
C LEU A 115 -12.41 1.25 -3.04
N LEU A 116 -12.20 1.52 -1.75
CA LEU A 116 -10.88 1.47 -1.14
C LEU A 116 -10.26 0.08 -1.23
N PHE A 117 -11.06 -0.97 -1.00
CA PHE A 117 -10.62 -2.35 -1.09
C PHE A 117 -10.27 -2.77 -2.52
N VAL A 118 -11.09 -2.38 -3.50
CA VAL A 118 -10.79 -2.62 -4.92
C VAL A 118 -9.50 -1.93 -5.34
N MET A 119 -9.31 -0.67 -4.92
CA MET A 119 -8.07 0.06 -5.16
C MET A 119 -6.86 -0.63 -4.54
N ALA A 120 -6.98 -1.13 -3.29
CA ALA A 120 -5.91 -1.89 -2.65
C ALA A 120 -5.54 -3.15 -3.45
N CYS A 121 -6.53 -3.89 -3.98
CA CYS A 121 -6.31 -5.05 -4.85
C CYS A 121 -5.60 -4.67 -6.16
N LEU A 122 -6.01 -3.59 -6.82
CA LEU A 122 -5.40 -3.15 -8.08
C LEU A 122 -3.95 -2.67 -7.89
N VAL A 123 -3.68 -1.96 -6.80
CA VAL A 123 -2.32 -1.56 -6.41
C VAL A 123 -1.49 -2.80 -6.11
N TRP A 124 -2.02 -3.76 -5.35
CA TRP A 124 -1.32 -5.01 -5.04
C TRP A 124 -0.92 -5.77 -6.30
N LEU A 125 -1.85 -5.94 -7.25
CA LEU A 125 -1.58 -6.62 -8.53
C LEU A 125 -0.51 -5.88 -9.35
N SER A 126 -0.60 -4.54 -9.41
CA SER A 126 0.37 -3.70 -10.10
C SER A 126 1.75 -3.80 -9.48
N ALA A 127 1.82 -3.78 -8.14
CA ALA A 127 3.06 -3.88 -7.38
C ALA A 127 3.69 -5.28 -7.50
N ALA A 128 2.89 -6.34 -7.39
CA ALA A 128 3.35 -7.72 -7.55
C ALA A 128 3.91 -7.95 -8.96
N PHE A 129 3.24 -7.44 -9.98
CA PHE A 129 3.73 -7.47 -11.35
C PHE A 129 5.11 -6.78 -11.48
N LEU A 130 5.26 -5.58 -10.88
CA LEU A 130 6.53 -4.85 -10.90
C LEU A 130 7.64 -5.57 -10.14
N SER A 131 7.36 -6.13 -8.97
CA SER A 131 8.32 -6.91 -8.17
C SER A 131 8.79 -8.16 -8.92
N ILE A 132 7.87 -8.94 -9.50
CA ILE A 132 8.22 -10.14 -10.28
C ILE A 132 9.04 -9.76 -11.50
N ARG A 133 8.72 -8.64 -12.16
CA ARG A 133 9.49 -8.13 -13.28
C ARG A 133 10.91 -7.75 -12.87
N ASP A 134 11.09 -7.03 -11.76
CA ASP A 134 12.41 -6.59 -11.28
C ASP A 134 13.28 -7.78 -10.83
N VAL A 135 12.68 -8.84 -10.30
CA VAL A 135 13.37 -10.11 -10.02
C VAL A 135 13.85 -10.81 -11.31
N LYS A 136 13.13 -10.67 -12.43
CA LYS A 136 13.50 -11.28 -13.73
C LYS A 136 14.47 -10.43 -14.55
N ASP A 137 14.65 -9.16 -14.21
CA ASP A 137 15.53 -8.25 -14.92
C ASP A 137 16.96 -8.37 -14.37
N ARG A 138 17.96 -8.66 -15.22
CA ARG A 138 19.34 -8.90 -14.75
C ARG A 138 19.97 -7.68 -14.09
N GLU A 139 19.55 -6.49 -14.53
CA GLU A 139 19.93 -5.18 -13.97
C GLU A 139 19.01 -4.75 -12.81
N GLY A 140 18.02 -5.56 -12.45
CA GLY A 140 17.05 -5.28 -11.40
C GLY A 140 17.70 -5.31 -10.01
N CYS A 141 17.24 -4.41 -9.13
CA CYS A 141 17.74 -4.35 -7.76
C CYS A 141 17.37 -5.61 -6.98
N LEU A 142 16.15 -6.12 -7.14
CA LEU A 142 15.71 -7.37 -6.51
C LEU A 142 16.43 -8.58 -7.09
N HIS A 143 16.71 -8.61 -8.39
CA HIS A 143 17.51 -9.68 -8.99
C HIS A 143 18.93 -9.72 -8.38
N SER A 144 19.60 -8.58 -8.25
CA SER A 144 20.92 -8.49 -7.61
C SER A 144 20.89 -8.97 -6.16
N PHE A 145 19.84 -8.64 -5.41
CA PHE A 145 19.67 -9.11 -4.03
C PHE A 145 19.45 -10.63 -3.98
N VAL A 146 18.49 -11.16 -4.74
CA VAL A 146 18.15 -12.60 -4.76
C VAL A 146 19.34 -13.45 -5.21
N SER A 147 20.03 -13.06 -6.27
CA SER A 147 21.21 -13.78 -6.78
C SER A 147 22.36 -13.85 -5.77
N LYS A 148 22.60 -12.77 -5.01
CA LYS A 148 23.58 -12.81 -3.91
C LYS A 148 23.20 -13.81 -2.83
N PHE A 149 21.92 -13.87 -2.44
CA PHE A 149 21.46 -14.83 -1.44
C PHE A 149 21.57 -16.27 -1.91
N VAL A 150 21.16 -16.55 -3.15
CA VAL A 150 21.27 -17.90 -3.74
C VAL A 150 22.73 -18.35 -3.82
N ASN A 151 23.62 -17.48 -4.30
CA ASN A 151 25.04 -17.82 -4.46
C ASN A 151 25.84 -17.80 -3.15
N SER A 152 25.30 -17.28 -2.04
CA SER A 152 25.96 -17.32 -0.72
C SER A 152 25.62 -18.58 0.08
N GLY A 153 24.72 -19.43 -0.44
CA GLY A 153 24.34 -20.70 0.17
C GLY A 153 25.02 -21.93 -0.44
N GLU A 154 25.83 -21.74 -1.48
CA GLU A 154 26.73 -22.74 -2.09
C GLU A 154 28.17 -22.55 -1.61
#